data_AF-A0A9X5UFC3-F1
#
_entry.id   AF-A0A9X5UFC3-F1
#
_cell.length_a   1.000
_cell.length_b   1.000
_cell.length_c   1.000
_cell.angle_alpha   90.00
_cell.angle_beta   90.00
_cell.angle_gamma   90.00
#
_symmetry.space_group_name_H-M   'P 1'
#
loop_
_entity.id
_entity.type
_entity.pdbx_description
1 polymer ?
#
loop_
_entity_poly.entity_id
_entity_poly.type
_entity_poly.pdbx_seq_one_letter_code
_entity_poly.pdbx_strand_id
1 'polypeptide(L)'
;MRGLSRTKALVLTAATGASLAMVPAAAASAGTTNNPLTVAGTVRCVLGTPVSLKITGGGESHGGVVGPGGQFSIFFGNPQLPSTAKAEVRCDVGQTRTYPSTTFNMVRPAVGQTLVVNLNVA
;
A
#
# COMPACT_ATOMS: atom_id res chain seq x y z
N MET A 1 -12.08 0.75 -53.85
CA MET A 1 -12.66 1.74 -52.90
C MET A 1 -12.85 1.07 -51.54
N ARG A 2 -12.10 1.55 -50.55
CA ARG A 2 -12.42 1.73 -49.12
C ARG A 2 -13.18 0.63 -48.35
N GLY A 3 -12.53 0.09 -47.33
CA GLY A 3 -13.18 -0.58 -46.20
C GLY A 3 -12.22 -0.84 -45.04
N LEU A 4 -11.69 0.22 -44.42
CA LEU A 4 -10.95 0.12 -43.14
C LEU A 4 -11.91 -0.36 -42.05
N SER A 5 -11.74 -1.60 -41.55
CA SER A 5 -12.26 -1.99 -40.24
C SER A 5 -11.12 -1.96 -39.23
N ARG A 6 -10.77 -0.75 -38.79
CA ARG A 6 -9.91 -0.47 -37.65
C ARG A 6 -10.79 0.10 -36.56
N THR A 7 -11.29 -0.73 -35.65
CA THR A 7 -11.70 -0.27 -34.30
C THR A 7 -12.19 -1.48 -33.50
N LYS A 8 -11.30 -1.98 -32.64
CA LYS A 8 -11.61 -2.39 -31.26
C LYS A 8 -10.28 -2.56 -30.51
N ALA A 9 -9.50 -1.48 -30.49
CA ALA A 9 -8.51 -1.31 -29.44
C ALA A 9 -9.27 -0.83 -28.21
N LEU A 10 -9.76 -1.77 -27.40
CA LEU A 10 -10.20 -1.48 -26.05
C LEU A 10 -8.93 -1.26 -25.21
N VAL A 11 -8.37 -0.06 -25.31
CA VAL A 11 -7.29 0.39 -24.45
C VAL A 11 -7.90 0.63 -23.08
N LEU A 12 -7.89 -0.39 -22.21
CA LEU A 12 -7.99 -0.16 -20.78
C LEU A 12 -6.63 0.33 -20.29
N THR A 13 -6.35 1.62 -20.50
CA THR A 13 -5.39 2.34 -19.68
C THR A 13 -6.14 2.96 -18.51
N ALA A 14 -6.33 2.16 -17.47
CA ALA A 14 -6.60 2.60 -16.11
C ALA A 14 -5.86 1.59 -15.22
N ALA A 15 -4.78 1.97 -14.55
CA ALA A 15 -4.89 2.29 -13.14
C ALA A 15 -3.76 3.23 -12.69
N THR A 16 -4.15 4.49 -12.53
CA THR A 16 -3.73 5.45 -11.50
C THR A 16 -2.87 4.87 -10.36
N GLY A 17 -1.68 5.46 -10.18
CA GLY A 17 -0.79 5.17 -9.07
C GLY A 17 -1.37 5.53 -7.70
N ALA A 18 -0.98 4.73 -6.71
CA ALA A 18 -1.12 5.03 -5.28
C ALA A 18 -0.49 6.40 -4.97
N SER A 19 -1.28 7.33 -4.43
CA SER A 19 -0.82 8.68 -4.08
C SER A 19 -0.47 8.73 -2.60
N LEU A 20 0.81 8.60 -2.25
CA LEU A 20 1.28 8.78 -0.88
C LEU A 20 1.30 10.27 -0.55
N ALA A 21 0.50 10.69 0.44
CA ALA A 21 0.68 11.98 1.09
C ALA A 21 1.64 11.78 2.25
N MET A 22 2.95 11.96 2.00
CA MET A 22 3.97 11.91 3.04
C MET A 22 4.05 13.30 3.68
N VAL A 23 3.63 13.43 4.95
CA VAL A 23 3.93 14.63 5.73
C VAL A 23 5.40 14.54 6.14
N PRO A 24 6.28 15.51 5.78
CA PRO A 24 7.70 15.38 6.06
C PRO A 24 8.01 15.82 7.48
N ALA A 25 8.61 14.93 8.28
CA ALA A 25 9.44 15.34 9.42
C ALA A 25 10.62 14.36 9.58
N ALA A 26 11.83 14.89 9.36
CA ALA A 26 13.17 14.36 9.65
C ALA A 26 13.45 12.85 9.41
N ALA A 27 14.39 12.57 8.50
CA ALA A 27 14.94 11.23 8.30
C ALA A 27 15.58 10.71 9.59
N ALA A 28 15.07 9.58 10.12
CA ALA A 28 15.76 8.88 11.20
C ALA A 28 16.98 8.13 10.63
N SER A 29 18.12 8.33 11.28
CA SER A 29 19.38 7.63 11.00
C SER A 29 19.18 6.11 11.02
N ALA A 30 19.86 5.41 10.11
CA ALA A 30 19.91 3.95 10.04
C ALA A 30 20.32 3.35 11.39
N GLY A 31 19.31 3.00 12.20
CA GLY A 31 19.49 2.44 13.54
C GLY A 31 19.21 0.95 13.51
N THR A 32 20.28 0.18 13.69
CA THR A 32 20.42 -1.18 14.24
C THR A 32 19.23 -2.13 14.14
N THR A 33 19.52 -3.35 13.68
CA THR A 33 18.74 -4.60 13.61
C THR A 33 18.10 -5.06 14.94
N ASN A 34 17.56 -4.17 15.79
CA ASN A 34 16.81 -4.49 17.01
C ASN A 34 15.84 -3.36 17.38
N ASN A 35 15.25 -2.67 16.41
CA ASN A 35 14.40 -1.53 16.72
C ASN A 35 13.07 -1.63 15.97
N PRO A 36 11.96 -1.92 16.70
CA PRO A 36 10.68 -2.16 16.08
C PRO A 36 10.17 -0.94 15.32
N LEU A 37 9.26 -1.18 14.38
CA LEU A 37 8.60 -0.16 13.59
C LEU A 37 7.11 -0.47 13.48
N THR A 38 6.27 0.50 13.81
CA THR A 38 4.84 0.40 13.53
C THR A 38 4.52 1.19 12.27
N VAL A 39 4.00 0.49 11.26
CA VAL A 39 3.46 1.08 10.04
C VAL A 39 1.96 1.14 10.19
N ALA A 40 1.44 2.33 10.49
CA ALA A 40 0.01 2.57 10.61
C ALA A 40 -0.43 3.62 9.60
N GLY A 41 -1.65 3.52 9.10
CA GLY A 41 -2.19 4.41 8.09
C GLY A 41 -3.63 4.09 7.73
N THR A 42 -4.09 4.63 6.61
CA THR A 42 -5.42 4.37 6.05
C THR A 42 -5.29 3.86 4.64
N VAL A 43 -5.97 2.76 4.32
CA VAL A 43 -6.16 2.26 2.97
C VAL A 43 -7.57 2.57 2.49
N ARG A 44 -7.70 2.85 1.19
CA ARG A 44 -9.00 2.97 0.51
C ARG A 44 -9.06 2.02 -0.69
N CYS A 45 -10.24 1.56 -1.05
CA CYS A 45 -10.48 0.92 -2.35
C CYS A 45 -11.38 1.85 -3.18
N VAL A 46 -11.14 1.98 -4.49
CA VAL A 46 -12.03 2.78 -5.36
C VAL A 46 -13.40 2.13 -5.46
N LEU A 47 -13.40 0.80 -5.58
CA LEU A 47 -14.59 -0.04 -5.59
C LEU A 47 -14.49 -1.02 -4.42
N GLY A 48 -15.60 -1.18 -3.69
CA GLY A 48 -15.72 -2.11 -2.57
C GLY A 48 -15.12 -1.62 -1.26
N THR A 49 -14.93 -2.56 -0.33
CA THR A 49 -14.44 -2.30 1.02
C THR A 49 -13.10 -3.00 1.27
N PRO A 50 -12.09 -2.30 1.81
CA PRO A 50 -10.85 -2.95 2.23
C PRO A 50 -11.13 -3.84 3.44
N VAL A 51 -10.70 -5.10 3.38
CA VAL A 51 -10.96 -6.10 4.45
C VAL A 51 -9.70 -6.45 5.20
N SER A 52 -8.61 -6.65 4.48
CA SER A 52 -7.33 -7.04 5.05
C SER A 52 -6.20 -6.53 4.19
N LEU A 53 -5.02 -6.39 4.79
CA LEU A 53 -3.82 -6.02 4.08
C LEU A 53 -2.62 -6.87 4.50
N LYS A 54 -1.65 -6.95 3.62
CA LYS A 54 -0.34 -7.56 3.87
C LYS A 54 0.74 -6.59 3.44
N ILE A 55 1.69 -6.33 4.31
CA ILE A 55 2.90 -5.58 3.99
C ILE A 55 4.09 -6.54 4.05
N THR A 56 4.87 -6.56 2.98
CA THR A 56 6.11 -7.32 2.87
C THR A 56 7.24 -6.34 2.63
N GLY A 57 8.23 -6.27 3.53
CA GLY A 57 9.32 -5.29 3.46
C GLY A 57 10.26 -5.42 4.64
N GLY A 58 11.49 -4.93 4.49
CA GLY A 58 12.50 -4.97 5.55
C GLY A 58 12.87 -6.38 6.04
N GLY A 59 12.80 -7.38 5.17
CA GLY A 59 13.09 -8.78 5.53
C GLY A 59 11.96 -9.50 6.26
N GLU A 60 10.84 -8.82 6.51
CA GLU A 60 9.68 -9.38 7.23
C GLU A 60 8.40 -9.28 6.38
N SER A 61 7.35 -9.99 6.81
CA SER A 61 6.02 -9.94 6.17
C SER A 61 4.93 -10.08 7.22
N HIS A 62 4.06 -9.09 7.28
CA HIS A 62 2.99 -9.03 8.27
C HIS A 62 1.66 -8.67 7.62
N GLY A 63 0.60 -9.33 8.08
CA GLY A 63 -0.77 -9.07 7.65
C GLY A 63 -1.59 -8.51 8.80
N GLY A 64 -2.62 -7.74 8.46
CA GLY A 64 -3.55 -7.16 9.41
C GLY A 64 -4.96 -7.05 8.84
N VAL A 65 -5.94 -7.04 9.73
CA VAL A 65 -7.33 -6.69 9.38
C VAL A 65 -7.41 -5.19 9.21
N VAL A 66 -8.14 -4.74 8.18
CA VAL A 66 -8.42 -3.33 7.98
C VAL A 66 -9.61 -2.96 8.85
N GLY A 67 -9.42 -1.98 9.73
CA GLY A 67 -10.44 -1.45 10.61
C GLY A 67 -11.42 -0.50 9.92
N PRO A 68 -12.41 0.00 10.68
CA PRO A 68 -13.39 0.96 10.18
C PRO A 68 -12.72 2.18 9.53
N GLY A 69 -13.25 2.62 8.39
CA GLY A 69 -12.70 3.75 7.63
C GLY A 69 -11.37 3.44 6.92
N GLY A 70 -10.97 2.16 6.83
CA GLY A 70 -9.75 1.78 6.13
C GLY A 70 -8.48 1.82 6.99
N GLN A 71 -8.61 2.03 8.30
CA GLN A 71 -7.46 2.19 9.18
C GLN A 71 -6.71 0.88 9.39
N PHE A 72 -5.39 0.96 9.51
CA PHE A 72 -4.57 -0.18 9.88
C PHE A 72 -3.35 0.21 10.70
N SER A 73 -2.80 -0.78 11.40
CA SER A 73 -1.53 -0.69 12.11
C SER A 73 -0.85 -2.04 12.08
N ILE A 74 0.38 -2.09 11.57
CA ILE A 74 1.19 -3.29 11.46
C ILE A 74 2.52 -3.08 12.17
N PHE A 75 2.85 -3.99 13.08
CA PHE A 75 4.09 -3.98 13.82
C PHE A 75 5.13 -4.88 13.15
N PHE A 76 6.31 -4.31 12.92
CA PHE A 76 7.52 -4.99 12.47
C PHE A 76 8.48 -5.04 13.64
N GLY A 77 8.87 -6.25 14.05
CA GLY A 77 9.73 -6.43 15.22
C GLY A 77 11.15 -5.96 14.95
N ASN A 78 11.64 -6.22 13.74
CA ASN A 78 13.01 -5.89 13.38
C ASN A 78 13.22 -5.74 11.87
N PRO A 79 12.67 -4.67 11.26
CA PRO A 79 12.79 -4.50 9.83
C PRO A 79 14.18 -3.99 9.45
N GLN A 80 14.74 -4.55 8.39
CA GLN A 80 15.91 -4.03 7.70
C GLN A 80 15.53 -2.74 6.96
N LEU A 81 16.04 -1.58 7.37
CA LEU A 81 15.69 -0.27 6.81
C LEU A 81 16.95 0.50 6.35
N PRO A 82 16.84 1.36 5.31
CA PRO A 82 15.68 1.57 4.46
C PRO A 82 15.44 0.36 3.54
N SER A 83 14.18 0.08 3.23
CA SER A 83 13.80 -1.03 2.35
C SER A 83 12.57 -0.69 1.53
N THR A 84 12.43 -1.28 0.34
CA THR A 84 11.21 -1.19 -0.45
C THR A 84 10.21 -2.20 0.08
N ALA A 85 9.06 -1.72 0.54
CA ALA A 85 7.96 -2.57 0.98
C ALA A 85 6.87 -2.66 -0.10
N LYS A 86 6.21 -3.82 -0.20
CA LYS A 86 5.00 -4.06 -1.00
C LYS A 86 3.81 -4.18 -0.06
N ALA A 87 2.80 -3.31 -0.21
CA ALA A 87 1.49 -3.48 0.40
C ALA A 87 0.56 -4.16 -0.61
N GLU A 88 -0.14 -5.21 -0.20
CA GLU A 88 -1.20 -5.88 -0.95
C GLU A 88 -2.47 -5.84 -0.12
N VAL A 89 -3.58 -5.44 -0.73
CA VAL A 89 -4.84 -5.26 -0.03
C VAL A 89 -5.93 -6.06 -0.66
N ARG A 90 -6.68 -6.77 0.18
CA ARG A 90 -7.91 -7.41 -0.23
C ARG A 90 -9.05 -6.40 -0.20
N CYS A 91 -9.57 -6.07 -1.37
CA CYS A 91 -10.81 -5.31 -1.53
C CYS A 91 -11.92 -6.27 -1.92
N ASP A 92 -13.00 -6.29 -1.15
CA ASP A 92 -14.20 -7.07 -1.49
C ASP A 92 -15.21 -6.15 -2.18
N VAL A 93 -15.63 -6.52 -3.40
CA VAL A 93 -16.60 -5.82 -4.25
C VAL A 93 -17.75 -6.77 -4.54
N GLY A 94 -18.82 -6.71 -3.74
CA GLY A 94 -19.91 -7.68 -3.84
C GLY A 94 -19.42 -9.09 -3.50
N GLN A 95 -19.44 -10.01 -4.48
CA GLN A 95 -18.93 -11.38 -4.33
C GLN A 95 -17.50 -11.55 -4.87
N THR A 96 -16.90 -10.50 -5.43
CA THR A 96 -15.58 -10.57 -6.06
C THR A 96 -14.52 -10.02 -5.11
N ARG A 97 -13.39 -10.73 -5.00
CA ARG A 97 -12.23 -10.31 -4.21
C ARG A 97 -11.13 -9.85 -5.15
N THR A 98 -10.61 -8.65 -4.95
CA THR A 98 -9.46 -8.13 -5.70
C THR A 98 -8.28 -7.90 -4.76
N TYR A 99 -7.07 -8.00 -5.30
CA TYR A 99 -5.81 -7.88 -4.53
C TYR A 99 -4.88 -6.82 -5.15
N PRO A 100 -5.29 -5.54 -5.20
CA PRO A 100 -4.38 -4.44 -5.53
C PRO A 100 -3.12 -4.47 -4.69
N SER A 101 -2.02 -4.01 -5.28
CA SER A 101 -0.79 -3.80 -4.53
C SER A 101 -0.08 -2.52 -4.93
N THR A 102 0.70 -1.97 -4.00
CA THR A 102 1.63 -0.88 -4.27
C THR A 102 2.95 -1.14 -3.58
N THR A 103 3.99 -0.47 -4.05
CA THR A 103 5.27 -0.40 -3.35
C THR A 103 5.47 0.97 -2.74
N PHE A 104 6.11 1.02 -1.57
CA PHE A 104 6.47 2.25 -0.89
C PHE A 104 7.82 2.09 -0.19
N ASN A 105 8.50 3.20 0.01
CA ASN A 105 9.75 3.20 0.76
C ASN A 105 9.45 3.11 2.24
N MET A 106 9.91 2.01 2.85
CA MET A 106 9.89 1.83 4.28
C MET A 106 11.14 2.49 4.85
N VAL A 107 10.93 3.57 5.56
CA VAL A 107 11.97 4.32 6.26
C VAL A 107 11.54 4.49 7.70
N ARG A 108 12.51 4.62 8.61
CA ARG A 108 12.18 4.85 10.02
C ARG A 108 11.58 6.27 10.15
N PRO A 109 10.32 6.40 10.59
CA PRO A 109 9.75 7.69 10.93
C PRO A 109 10.50 8.30 12.12
N ALA A 110 10.62 9.63 12.19
CA ALA A 110 10.98 10.27 13.45
C ALA A 110 9.92 9.93 14.52
N VAL A 111 10.33 9.91 15.78
CA VAL A 111 9.49 9.46 16.91
C VAL A 111 8.08 10.06 16.83
N GLY A 112 7.06 9.19 16.78
CA GLY A 112 5.65 9.59 16.78
C GLY A 112 4.95 9.76 15.43
N GLN A 113 5.54 9.36 14.29
CA GLN A 113 4.87 9.48 12.99
C GLN A 113 4.18 8.20 12.50
N THR A 114 3.04 8.38 11.84
CA THR A 114 2.17 7.38 11.21
C THR A 114 2.30 7.45 9.69
N LEU A 115 2.47 6.33 9.00
CA LEU A 115 2.63 6.26 7.54
C LEU A 115 1.28 6.08 6.82
N VAL A 116 0.77 7.14 6.21
CA VAL A 116 -0.48 7.08 5.44
C VAL A 116 -0.25 6.44 4.07
N VAL A 117 -0.80 5.23 3.85
CA VAL A 117 -0.67 4.48 2.59
C VAL A 117 -1.98 4.46 1.80
N ASN A 118 -2.15 5.40 0.87
CA ASN A 118 -3.30 5.35 -0.05
C ASN A 118 -3.05 4.35 -1.16
N LEU A 119 -3.82 3.27 -1.18
CA LEU A 119 -3.84 2.33 -2.30
C LEU A 119 -5.00 2.72 -3.20
N ASN A 120 -4.73 2.92 -4.49
CA ASN A 120 -5.80 3.11 -5.47
C ASN A 120 -5.91 1.84 -6.30
N VAL A 121 -7.12 1.31 -6.38
CA VAL A 121 -7.46 0.10 -7.15
C VAL A 121 -8.18 0.59 -8.38
N ALA A 122 -7.71 0.30 -9.59
CA ALA A 122 -8.52 0.54 -10.79
C ALA A 122 -8.95 -0.77 -11.43
#